data_AF-A0AAU3SAJ8-F1
#
_entry.id   AF-A0AAU3SAJ8-F1
#
_cell.length_a   1.000
_cell.length_b   1.000
_cell.length_c   1.000
_cell.angle_alpha   90.00
_cell.angle_beta   90.00
_cell.angle_gamma   90.00
#
_symmetry.space_group_name_H-M   'P 1'
#
loop_
_entity.id
_entity.type
_entity.pdbx_description
1 polymer ?
#
loop_
_entity_poly.entity_id
_entity_poly.type
_entity_poly.pdbx_seq_one_letter_code
_entity_poly.pdbx_strand_id
1 'polypeptide(L)'
;MHYLKSINIRNLLVAVSAAIALSISPVTDAGAAAPTPAKGLLQPLDIDSVYVSGVSSGGFLANQLHVAHSEVFKGVGIFSAGPYECAQANLTTALYACMDTFMPRKTPAQLEQETRDRAASGSVDAVANLSGDSVWLYHGSSDRTVDRTVNDDLAAYYRDFGANVTYDTASNAGHAWVSPLGEVSCTSTAAPYLNNCGGDPEKDMLTHLFGSVRPAVSGPLTGRLVQFDQNAYVPGGSASAISMGNEGFSYIPQSCEAGASCRLMVALHGCYQYYGLIGDKFMAQAYLNEYADTNNMVVLYPQATTASDNPRGCWNWWGYGGDTHYAEKGGRQLTAITNMVHAIADAPTTPALPAPTGLTVTGTTANSISLTWNPVAGAASYNIYRDGSTANTTPLSSTAYSDSGLASGTSYAYTVAAVDNSGVVGLRSAPLTATTTTATTPLPNCWTTDNVSHNLAGRSYFIGDKSYAIGTGQYMGPHTSTAVSNLHLRSPGSWEVVPHC
;
A
#
# COMPACT_ATOMS: atom_id res chain seq x y z
N MET A 1 14.51 -41.06 40.11
CA MET A 1 14.31 -40.09 41.21
C MET A 1 13.47 -38.94 40.65
N HIS A 2 12.13 -39.10 40.57
CA HIS A 2 11.13 -38.66 41.57
C HIS A 2 11.30 -37.17 41.91
N TYR A 3 10.36 -36.29 41.56
CA TYR A 3 9.06 -36.21 42.21
C TYR A 3 7.91 -35.74 41.29
N LEU A 4 6.86 -36.58 41.23
CA LEU A 4 5.46 -36.23 40.95
C LEU A 4 4.71 -36.37 42.28
N LYS A 5 3.87 -35.41 42.65
CA LYS A 5 2.82 -35.54 43.70
C LYS A 5 1.62 -34.70 43.24
N SER A 6 0.61 -35.32 42.63
CA SER A 6 -0.54 -36.02 43.23
C SER A 6 -1.64 -35.08 43.71
N ILE A 7 -2.73 -35.09 42.93
CA ILE A 7 -4.06 -34.55 43.17
C ILE A 7 -4.66 -35.14 44.48
N ASN A 8 -5.48 -34.35 45.18
CA ASN A 8 -6.44 -34.89 46.14
C ASN A 8 -7.79 -34.16 46.03
N ILE A 9 -8.84 -34.93 45.74
CA ILE A 9 -10.25 -34.50 45.64
C ILE A 9 -10.98 -35.08 46.86
N ARG A 10 -11.78 -34.27 47.56
CA ARG A 10 -13.10 -34.61 48.16
C ARG A 10 -13.61 -33.51 49.09
N ASN A 11 -14.66 -32.78 48.70
CA ASN A 11 -16.04 -33.00 49.18
C ASN A 11 -17.01 -31.91 48.68
N LEU A 12 -18.16 -32.39 48.19
CA LEU A 12 -19.35 -31.63 47.83
C LEU A 12 -19.92 -30.88 49.05
N LEU A 13 -20.36 -29.64 48.82
CA LEU A 13 -21.54 -29.08 49.48
C LEU A 13 -22.31 -28.25 48.44
N VAL A 14 -23.54 -28.69 48.19
CA VAL A 14 -24.51 -28.08 47.26
C VAL A 14 -25.13 -26.87 47.96
N ALA A 15 -25.00 -25.69 47.36
CA ALA A 15 -25.81 -24.52 47.69
C ALA A 15 -26.49 -24.02 46.41
N VAL A 16 -27.76 -24.37 46.25
CA VAL A 16 -28.64 -23.82 45.22
C VAL A 16 -29.02 -22.41 45.66
N SER A 17 -28.50 -21.40 44.99
CA SER A 17 -29.00 -20.02 45.09
C SER A 17 -29.48 -19.59 43.71
N ALA A 18 -30.77 -19.27 43.62
CA ALA A 18 -31.45 -18.88 42.39
C ALA A 18 -30.82 -17.61 41.80
N ALA A 19 -30.19 -17.75 40.63
CA ALA A 19 -29.73 -16.62 39.84
C ALA A 19 -30.94 -16.02 39.08
N ILE A 20 -31.30 -14.80 39.44
CA ILE A 20 -32.16 -13.95 38.61
C ILE A 20 -31.37 -13.64 37.34
N ALA A 21 -31.81 -14.18 36.21
CA ALA A 21 -31.26 -13.88 34.90
C ALA A 21 -31.62 -12.44 34.52
N LEU A 22 -30.77 -11.49 34.92
CA LEU A 22 -30.66 -10.22 34.21
C LEU A 22 -29.92 -10.53 32.90
N SER A 23 -30.67 -10.53 31.80
CA SER A 23 -30.12 -10.56 30.46
C SER A 23 -29.32 -9.28 30.23
N ILE A 24 -28.05 -9.30 30.61
CA ILE A 24 -27.07 -8.34 30.15
C ILE A 24 -26.77 -8.77 28.71
N SER A 25 -27.43 -8.12 27.75
CA SER A 25 -26.97 -8.18 26.36
C SER A 25 -25.50 -7.79 26.36
N PRO A 26 -24.59 -8.56 25.72
CA PRO A 26 -23.26 -8.06 25.52
C PRO A 26 -23.41 -6.78 24.70
N VAL A 27 -22.99 -5.64 25.27
CA VAL A 27 -22.63 -4.49 24.47
C VAL A 27 -21.47 -4.99 23.64
N THR A 28 -21.71 -5.30 22.38
CA THR A 28 -20.64 -5.44 21.42
C THR A 28 -20.02 -4.05 21.33
N ASP A 29 -18.91 -3.87 22.03
CA ASP A 29 -18.03 -2.74 21.81
C ASP A 29 -17.58 -2.86 20.36
N ALA A 30 -18.27 -2.16 19.47
CA ALA A 30 -17.87 -1.99 18.10
C ALA A 30 -16.67 -1.04 18.13
N GLY A 31 -15.52 -1.56 18.59
CA GLY A 31 -14.24 -0.89 18.41
C GLY A 31 -14.12 -0.53 16.94
N ALA A 32 -13.94 0.75 16.66
CA ALA A 32 -13.97 1.28 15.30
C ALA A 32 -12.90 0.54 14.47
N ALA A 33 -13.32 -0.43 13.67
CA ALA A 33 -12.47 -1.01 12.66
C ALA A 33 -12.26 0.06 11.58
N ALA A 34 -11.03 0.19 11.07
CA ALA A 34 -10.83 0.97 9.86
C ALA A 34 -11.80 0.48 8.77
N PRO A 35 -12.37 1.38 7.95
CA PRO A 35 -13.20 0.96 6.83
C PRO A 35 -12.43 -0.03 5.96
N THR A 36 -13.13 -1.03 5.42
CA THR A 36 -12.49 -2.01 4.51
C THR A 36 -11.81 -1.26 3.35
N PRO A 37 -10.51 -1.52 3.09
CA PRO A 37 -9.81 -0.84 2.00
C PRO A 37 -10.50 -1.06 0.65
N ALA A 38 -10.76 0.03 -0.07
CA ALA A 38 -11.31 0.01 -1.41
C ALA A 38 -10.25 0.46 -2.41
N LYS A 39 -10.03 -0.32 -3.48
CA LYS A 39 -9.08 0.04 -4.53
C LYS A 39 -9.48 1.36 -5.20
N GLY A 40 -8.53 2.27 -5.36
CA GLY A 40 -8.74 3.57 -5.98
C GLY A 40 -7.43 4.31 -6.28
N LEU A 41 -7.55 5.56 -6.68
CA LEU A 41 -6.44 6.48 -6.88
C LEU A 41 -6.45 7.54 -5.77
N LEU A 42 -5.28 8.07 -5.42
CA LEU A 42 -5.25 9.33 -4.67
C LEU A 42 -5.97 10.41 -5.49
N GLN A 43 -6.84 11.15 -4.83
CA GLN A 43 -7.59 12.25 -5.43
C GLN A 43 -7.04 13.56 -4.87
N PRO A 44 -6.93 14.62 -5.70
CA PRO A 44 -6.66 15.95 -5.20
C PRO A 44 -7.80 16.43 -4.28
N LEU A 45 -7.42 17.04 -3.17
CA LEU A 45 -8.30 17.60 -2.15
C LEU A 45 -7.86 19.04 -1.82
N ASP A 46 -8.74 19.81 -1.19
CA ASP A 46 -8.36 21.13 -0.66
C ASP A 46 -7.53 20.94 0.63
N ILE A 47 -6.20 20.93 0.49
CA ILE A 47 -5.27 20.76 1.62
C ILE A 47 -4.59 22.08 1.96
N ASP A 48 -4.77 22.58 3.18
CA ASP A 48 -4.17 23.83 3.65
C ASP A 48 -2.78 23.67 4.28
N SER A 49 -2.49 22.47 4.79
CA SER A 49 -1.29 22.18 5.57
C SER A 49 -0.99 20.69 5.62
N VAL A 50 0.30 20.35 5.63
CA VAL A 50 0.81 18.97 5.64
C VAL A 50 1.68 18.75 6.86
N TYR A 51 1.49 17.61 7.50
CA TYR A 51 2.23 17.14 8.67
C TYR A 51 2.64 15.69 8.47
N VAL A 52 3.65 15.26 9.22
CA VAL A 52 4.12 13.86 9.18
C VAL A 52 4.27 13.31 10.59
N SER A 53 3.98 12.03 10.77
CA SER A 53 4.24 11.32 12.01
C SER A 53 4.75 9.93 11.75
N GLY A 54 5.44 9.35 12.73
CA GLY A 54 5.89 7.97 12.61
C GLY A 54 6.50 7.41 13.87
N VAL A 55 6.65 6.08 13.87
CA VAL A 55 7.28 5.34 14.96
C VAL A 55 8.54 4.61 14.48
N SER A 56 9.56 4.48 15.33
CA SER A 56 10.74 3.66 15.03
C SER A 56 11.42 4.14 13.72
N SER A 57 11.69 3.24 12.77
CA SER A 57 12.16 3.62 11.42
C SER A 57 11.25 4.63 10.71
N GLY A 58 9.94 4.55 10.94
CA GLY A 58 8.97 5.52 10.43
C GLY A 58 9.13 6.89 11.10
N GLY A 59 9.52 6.93 12.37
CA GLY A 59 9.87 8.16 13.08
C GLY A 59 11.18 8.77 12.58
N PHE A 60 12.19 7.95 12.27
CA PHE A 60 13.41 8.41 11.60
C PHE A 60 13.11 8.98 10.19
N LEU A 61 12.25 8.31 9.41
CA LEU A 61 11.85 8.82 8.10
C LEU A 61 10.97 10.07 8.20
N ALA A 62 10.08 10.15 9.19
CA ALA A 62 9.28 11.34 9.47
C ALA A 62 10.17 12.56 9.73
N ASN A 63 11.21 12.38 10.55
CA ASN A 63 12.24 13.39 10.77
C ASN A 63 12.96 13.77 9.46
N GLN A 64 13.37 12.79 8.65
CA GLN A 64 13.99 13.04 7.35
C GLN A 64 13.07 13.82 6.39
N LEU A 65 11.79 13.46 6.30
CA LEU A 65 10.80 14.19 5.50
C LEU A 65 10.64 15.64 5.98
N HIS A 66 10.49 15.82 7.29
CA HIS A 66 10.32 17.15 7.88
C HIS A 66 11.54 18.05 7.63
N VAL A 67 12.76 17.54 7.80
CA VAL A 67 13.98 18.32 7.56
C VAL A 67 14.23 18.57 6.06
N ALA A 68 14.14 17.51 5.24
CA ALA A 68 14.46 17.60 3.81
C ALA A 68 13.42 18.42 3.02
N HIS A 69 12.15 18.37 3.45
CA HIS A 69 11.00 19.00 2.80
C HIS A 69 10.22 19.91 3.76
N SER A 70 10.90 20.70 4.61
CA SER A 70 10.27 21.64 5.57
C SER A 70 9.42 22.75 4.90
N GLU A 71 9.56 22.99 3.61
CA GLU A 71 8.62 23.84 2.86
C GLU A 71 7.22 23.21 2.78
N VAL A 72 7.16 21.87 2.70
CA VAL A 72 5.94 21.05 2.60
C VAL A 72 5.39 20.72 3.99
N PHE A 73 6.21 20.14 4.87
CA PHE A 73 5.77 19.65 6.18
C PHE A 73 5.92 20.74 7.25
N LYS A 74 4.82 21.17 7.87
CA LYS A 74 4.76 22.24 8.89
C LYS A 74 5.01 21.78 10.33
N GLY A 75 5.23 20.48 10.50
CA GLY A 75 5.48 19.89 11.81
C GLY A 75 5.52 18.38 11.76
N VAL A 76 6.01 17.80 12.86
CA VAL A 76 6.27 16.36 12.94
C VAL A 76 5.91 15.78 14.32
N GLY A 77 5.32 14.59 14.31
CA GLY A 77 5.08 13.75 15.49
C GLY A 77 5.93 12.48 15.48
N ILE A 78 6.77 12.25 16.49
CA ILE A 78 7.75 11.15 16.46
C ILE A 78 7.65 10.28 17.70
N PHE A 79 7.36 9.00 17.50
CA PHE A 79 7.40 7.97 18.55
C PHE A 79 8.70 7.17 18.46
N SER A 80 9.52 7.18 19.52
CA SER A 80 10.68 6.31 19.69
C SER A 80 11.65 6.25 18.47
N ALA A 81 12.27 7.38 18.13
CA ALA A 81 13.26 7.46 17.03
C ALA A 81 14.46 8.37 17.39
N GLY A 82 15.22 8.85 16.41
CA GLY A 82 16.45 9.62 16.64
C GLY A 82 16.69 10.78 15.69
N PRO A 83 17.81 11.50 15.88
CA PRO A 83 18.13 12.73 15.17
C PRO A 83 18.35 12.50 13.67
N TYR A 84 18.20 13.58 12.91
CA TYR A 84 18.30 13.56 11.46
C TYR A 84 19.68 13.02 11.06
N GLU A 85 19.70 12.11 10.09
CA GLU A 85 20.92 11.49 9.56
C GLU A 85 21.78 10.76 10.61
N CYS A 86 21.22 10.34 11.74
CA CYS A 86 22.00 9.67 12.79
C CYS A 86 22.83 8.49 12.25
N ALA A 87 22.25 7.69 11.36
CA ALA A 87 22.87 6.48 10.83
C ALA A 87 24.03 6.72 9.86
N GLN A 88 24.15 7.92 9.28
CA GLN A 88 25.28 8.29 8.41
C GLN A 88 25.52 7.30 7.25
N ALA A 89 24.44 6.85 6.60
CA ALA A 89 24.46 5.83 5.54
C ALA A 89 25.18 4.52 5.94
N ASN A 90 25.16 4.16 7.23
CA ASN A 90 25.90 3.04 7.77
C ASN A 90 25.05 2.20 8.72
N LEU A 91 24.81 0.92 8.36
CA LEU A 91 24.01 0.02 9.18
C LEU A 91 24.60 -0.24 10.57
N THR A 92 25.93 -0.30 10.70
CA THR A 92 26.59 -0.51 11.99
C THR A 92 26.37 0.70 12.91
N THR A 93 26.48 1.93 12.37
CA THR A 93 26.12 3.16 13.08
C THR A 93 24.64 3.19 13.44
N ALA A 94 23.76 2.81 12.51
CA ALA A 94 22.32 2.74 12.74
C ALA A 94 21.99 1.86 13.96
N LEU A 95 22.49 0.61 13.97
CA LEU A 95 22.19 -0.35 15.03
C LEU A 95 22.88 -0.01 16.35
N TYR A 96 24.18 0.27 16.34
CA TYR A 96 24.93 0.33 17.60
C TYR A 96 25.19 1.73 18.11
N ALA A 97 25.00 2.78 17.30
CA ALA A 97 25.13 4.16 17.75
C ALA A 97 23.76 4.83 17.90
N CYS A 98 22.83 4.56 16.98
CA CYS A 98 21.52 5.21 16.89
C CYS A 98 20.34 4.37 17.38
N MET A 99 20.60 3.19 17.94
CA MET A 99 19.59 2.37 18.63
C MET A 99 20.13 1.93 20.00
N ASP A 100 21.15 1.07 20.03
CA ASP A 100 21.63 0.44 21.26
C ASP A 100 22.66 1.28 22.04
N THR A 101 23.29 2.26 21.39
CA THR A 101 24.29 3.20 21.97
C THR A 101 25.61 2.58 22.46
N PHE A 102 25.93 1.35 22.04
CA PHE A 102 27.24 0.72 22.26
C PHE A 102 28.41 1.43 21.56
N MET A 103 28.13 2.24 20.54
CA MET A 103 29.10 3.05 19.82
C MET A 103 28.78 4.54 19.93
N PRO A 104 29.78 5.44 19.86
CA PRO A 104 29.52 6.87 19.76
C PRO A 104 28.80 7.19 18.45
N ARG A 105 27.83 8.09 18.54
CA ARG A 105 27.19 8.76 17.39
C ARG A 105 27.63 10.23 17.33
N LYS A 106 27.34 10.89 16.20
CA LYS A 106 27.50 12.33 16.09
C LYS A 106 26.61 13.04 17.11
N THR A 107 27.13 14.11 17.69
CA THR A 107 26.38 14.98 18.62
C THR A 107 25.30 15.77 17.87
N PRO A 108 24.26 16.27 18.57
CA PRO A 108 23.26 17.15 17.97
C PRO A 108 23.87 18.32 17.19
N ALA A 109 24.87 19.01 17.74
CA ALA A 109 25.56 20.13 17.08
C ALA A 109 26.30 19.73 15.79
N GLN A 110 26.85 18.52 15.71
CA GLN A 110 27.48 18.03 14.48
C GLN A 110 26.43 17.73 13.40
N LEU A 111 25.32 17.09 13.77
CA LEU A 111 24.21 16.80 12.86
C LEU A 111 23.50 18.10 12.41
N GLU A 112 23.42 19.09 13.29
CA GLU A 112 22.96 20.44 12.98
C GLU A 112 23.83 21.08 11.88
N GLN A 113 25.16 21.05 12.05
CA GLN A 113 26.08 21.58 11.04
C GLN A 113 25.94 20.86 9.70
N GLU A 114 25.82 19.52 9.69
CA GLU A 114 25.56 18.76 8.46
C GLU A 114 24.24 19.16 7.80
N THR A 115 23.20 19.38 8.58
CA THR A 115 21.92 19.85 8.05
C THR A 115 22.07 21.25 7.43
N ARG A 116 22.83 22.16 8.06
CA ARG A 116 23.11 23.50 7.52
C ARG A 116 23.92 23.42 6.22
N ASP A 117 24.90 22.53 6.14
CA ASP A 117 25.71 22.31 4.93
C ASP A 117 24.84 21.77 3.78
N ARG A 118 23.93 20.83 4.10
CA ARG A 118 22.95 20.30 3.13
C ARG A 118 22.00 21.38 2.64
N ALA A 119 21.47 22.21 3.53
CA ALA A 119 20.61 23.33 3.16
C ALA A 119 21.36 24.33 2.26
N ALA A 120 22.63 24.62 2.57
CA ALA A 120 23.48 25.50 1.74
C ALA A 120 23.72 24.93 0.33
N SER A 121 23.76 23.60 0.19
CA SER A 121 23.84 22.90 -1.12
C SER A 121 22.49 22.72 -1.83
N GLY A 122 21.37 23.01 -1.16
CA GLY A 122 20.02 22.83 -1.68
C GLY A 122 19.48 21.38 -1.68
N SER A 123 20.20 20.44 -1.07
CA SER A 123 19.77 19.03 -0.96
C SER A 123 18.69 18.79 0.10
N VAL A 124 18.53 19.74 1.02
CA VAL A 124 17.39 19.88 1.95
C VAL A 124 16.90 21.33 1.91
N ASP A 125 15.70 21.57 2.43
CA ASP A 125 15.15 22.91 2.56
C ASP A 125 15.93 23.81 3.54
N ALA A 126 15.66 25.11 3.48
CA ALA A 126 16.30 26.08 4.34
C ALA A 126 16.02 25.77 5.82
N VAL A 127 17.08 25.62 6.62
CA VAL A 127 16.97 25.37 8.08
C VAL A 127 16.20 26.45 8.85
N ALA A 128 16.03 27.64 8.26
CA ALA A 128 15.20 28.70 8.83
C ALA A 128 13.72 28.30 8.94
N ASN A 129 13.26 27.38 8.09
CA ASN A 129 11.89 26.87 8.12
C ASN A 129 11.61 26.11 9.42
N LEU A 130 12.61 25.39 9.97
CA LEU A 130 12.47 24.60 11.19
C LEU A 130 12.25 25.46 12.45
N SER A 131 12.54 26.77 12.39
CA SER A 131 12.35 27.67 13.52
C SER A 131 10.87 27.94 13.75
N GLY A 132 10.38 27.61 14.95
CA GLY A 132 8.97 27.72 15.30
C GLY A 132 8.07 26.57 14.81
N ASP A 133 8.57 25.65 13.98
CA ASP A 133 7.82 24.47 13.55
C ASP A 133 7.41 23.61 14.75
N SER A 134 6.23 23.00 14.67
CA SER A 134 5.68 22.21 15.77
C SER A 134 6.25 20.79 15.74
N VAL A 135 6.99 20.44 16.78
CA VAL A 135 7.63 19.13 16.93
C VAL A 135 7.10 18.47 18.20
N TRP A 136 6.46 17.31 18.06
CA TRP A 136 6.01 16.51 19.19
C TRP A 136 6.77 15.19 19.21
N LEU A 137 7.39 14.88 20.35
CA LEU A 137 8.23 13.70 20.53
C LEU A 137 7.66 12.85 21.67
N TYR A 138 7.79 11.53 21.54
CA TYR A 138 7.37 10.56 22.55
C TYR A 138 8.40 9.47 22.71
N HIS A 139 8.73 9.13 23.96
CA HIS A 139 9.58 7.98 24.27
C HIS A 139 9.15 7.29 25.56
N GLY A 140 8.91 5.98 25.47
CA GLY A 140 8.51 5.16 26.62
C GLY A 140 9.71 4.71 27.45
N SER A 141 9.62 4.82 28.78
CA SER A 141 10.73 4.42 29.67
C SER A 141 11.07 2.92 29.67
N SER A 142 10.22 2.06 29.08
CA SER A 142 10.49 0.63 28.90
C SER A 142 10.99 0.28 27.49
N ASP A 143 11.14 1.25 26.59
CA ASP A 143 11.75 1.05 25.28
C ASP A 143 13.23 0.66 25.46
N ARG A 144 13.59 -0.48 24.88
CA ARG A 144 14.96 -1.04 24.84
C ARG A 144 15.43 -1.30 23.42
N THR A 145 14.69 -0.81 22.43
CA THR A 145 15.00 -0.97 21.01
C THR A 145 15.60 0.31 20.45
N VAL A 146 15.06 1.48 20.82
CA VAL A 146 15.75 2.75 20.62
C VAL A 146 16.00 3.32 22.00
N ASP A 147 17.27 3.38 22.40
CA ASP A 147 17.64 3.94 23.70
C ASP A 147 17.16 5.39 23.84
N ARG A 148 16.68 5.76 25.03
CA ARG A 148 16.13 7.09 25.29
C ARG A 148 17.07 8.22 24.92
N THR A 149 18.38 8.04 25.14
CA THR A 149 19.37 9.08 24.85
C THR A 149 19.40 9.45 23.37
N VAL A 150 19.00 8.53 22.48
CA VAL A 150 18.88 8.80 21.04
C VAL A 150 17.74 9.80 20.79
N ASN A 151 16.60 9.64 21.47
CA ASN A 151 15.47 10.54 21.34
C ASN A 151 15.71 11.88 22.08
N ASP A 152 16.50 11.85 23.16
CA ASP A 152 16.98 13.07 23.82
C ASP A 152 17.84 13.93 22.88
N ASP A 153 18.73 13.29 22.10
CA ASP A 153 19.52 13.98 21.07
C ASP A 153 18.65 14.56 19.94
N LEU A 154 17.58 13.87 19.55
CA LEU A 154 16.58 14.39 18.60
C LEU A 154 15.89 15.64 19.15
N ALA A 155 15.51 15.64 20.44
CA ALA A 155 14.89 16.78 21.09
C ALA A 155 15.86 17.98 21.16
N ALA A 156 17.14 17.73 21.44
CA ALA A 156 18.19 18.76 21.42
C ALA A 156 18.36 19.33 20.00
N TYR A 157 18.52 18.46 18.99
CA TYR A 157 18.66 18.83 17.59
C TYR A 157 17.56 19.80 17.12
N TYR A 158 16.28 19.50 17.39
CA TYR A 158 15.19 20.39 17.00
C TYR A 158 15.16 21.70 17.79
N ARG A 159 15.47 21.67 19.09
CA ARG A 159 15.54 22.89 19.92
C ARG A 159 16.66 23.83 19.45
N ASP A 160 17.78 23.29 18.99
CA ASP A 160 18.91 24.07 18.47
C ASP A 160 18.56 24.81 17.16
N PHE A 161 17.61 24.28 16.37
CA PHE A 161 17.02 24.98 15.23
C PHE A 161 15.90 25.98 15.61
N GLY A 162 15.52 26.06 16.88
CA GLY A 162 14.46 26.95 17.35
C GLY A 162 13.04 26.40 17.16
N ALA A 163 12.88 25.10 16.92
CA ALA A 163 11.56 24.48 16.79
C ALA A 163 10.79 24.49 18.13
N ASN A 164 9.46 24.49 18.05
CA ASN A 164 8.59 24.37 19.23
C ASN A 164 8.44 22.89 19.62
N VAL A 165 9.32 22.42 20.50
CA VAL A 165 9.42 21.00 20.89
C VAL A 165 8.64 20.69 22.18
N THR A 166 7.62 19.83 22.06
CA THR A 166 7.05 19.08 23.18
C THR A 166 7.64 17.67 23.18
N TYR A 167 8.08 17.18 24.34
CA TYR A 167 8.67 15.84 24.47
C TYR A 167 8.07 15.10 25.66
N ASP A 168 7.17 14.16 25.36
CA ASP A 168 6.53 13.29 26.34
C ASP A 168 7.40 12.06 26.63
N THR A 169 7.75 11.92 27.91
CA THR A 169 8.50 10.77 28.44
C THR A 169 7.87 10.19 29.69
N ALA A 170 6.60 10.54 29.96
CA ALA A 170 5.91 10.18 31.19
C ALA A 170 5.49 8.71 31.21
N SER A 171 5.20 8.15 30.03
CA SER A 171 4.73 6.77 29.89
C SER A 171 5.83 5.74 30.11
N ASN A 172 5.44 4.55 30.58
CA ASN A 172 6.30 3.38 30.66
C ASN A 172 6.19 2.45 29.45
N ALA A 173 5.76 2.98 28.31
CA ALA A 173 5.61 2.22 27.07
C ALA A 173 6.89 1.47 26.67
N GLY A 174 6.70 0.33 26.00
CA GLY A 174 7.75 -0.34 25.23
C GLY A 174 8.02 0.38 23.91
N HIS A 175 8.71 -0.30 23.00
CA HIS A 175 8.98 0.23 21.66
C HIS A 175 7.77 -0.04 20.75
N ALA A 176 6.89 0.95 20.63
CA ALA A 176 5.63 0.82 19.90
C ALA A 176 5.04 2.19 19.53
N TRP A 177 4.10 2.17 18.59
CA TRP A 177 3.11 3.25 18.49
C TRP A 177 2.16 3.11 19.68
N VAL A 178 1.89 4.18 20.41
CA VAL A 178 1.05 4.12 21.61
C VAL A 178 -0.26 4.77 21.30
N SER A 179 -1.38 4.10 21.56
CA SER A 179 -2.71 4.64 21.28
C SER A 179 -3.79 4.01 22.17
N PRO A 180 -4.97 4.63 22.28
CA PRO A 180 -6.11 4.05 23.00
C PRO A 180 -6.59 2.70 22.42
N LEU A 181 -6.36 2.46 21.12
CA LEU A 181 -6.78 1.24 20.41
C LEU A 181 -5.68 0.18 20.32
N GLY A 182 -4.50 0.42 20.90
CA GLY A 182 -3.41 -0.54 20.90
C GLY A 182 -3.80 -1.88 21.54
N GLU A 183 -3.45 -2.99 20.90
CA GLU A 183 -3.77 -4.33 21.40
C GLU A 183 -2.68 -4.94 22.29
N VAL A 184 -1.49 -4.34 22.31
CA VAL A 184 -0.34 -4.80 23.09
C VAL A 184 -0.29 -4.06 24.43
N SER A 185 0.12 -4.74 25.51
CA SER A 185 0.26 -4.11 26.82
C SER A 185 1.33 -3.03 26.82
N CYS A 186 1.12 -1.97 27.60
CA CYS A 186 1.97 -0.78 27.59
C CYS A 186 3.48 -1.08 27.64
N THR A 187 3.97 -1.90 28.56
CA THR A 187 5.43 -2.12 28.70
C THR A 187 6.02 -3.10 27.69
N SER A 188 5.22 -3.64 26.76
CA SER A 188 5.65 -4.75 25.89
C SER A 188 6.10 -4.27 24.52
N THR A 189 7.30 -4.70 24.11
CA THR A 189 7.81 -4.58 22.75
C THR A 189 7.52 -5.87 21.99
N ALA A 190 6.34 -5.98 21.39
CA ALA A 190 5.92 -7.15 20.63
C ALA A 190 4.99 -6.76 19.48
N ALA A 191 4.94 -7.59 18.43
CA ALA A 191 4.01 -7.40 17.32
C ALA A 191 2.55 -7.33 17.82
N PRO A 192 1.71 -6.47 17.24
CA PRO A 192 1.95 -5.58 16.08
C PRO A 192 2.63 -4.23 16.44
N TYR A 193 3.23 -4.11 17.63
CA TYR A 193 3.90 -2.89 18.12
C TYR A 193 2.96 -1.69 18.24
N LEU A 194 1.75 -1.95 18.75
CA LEU A 194 0.70 -0.99 19.04
C LEU A 194 0.30 -1.14 20.51
N ASN A 195 0.86 -0.30 21.37
CA ASN A 195 0.67 -0.36 22.82
C ASN A 195 -0.56 0.42 23.26
N ASN A 196 -1.32 -0.12 24.22
CA ASN A 196 -2.28 0.66 25.00
C ASN A 196 -1.73 0.93 26.39
N CYS A 197 -1.55 2.21 26.68
CA CYS A 197 -1.01 2.75 27.94
C CYS A 197 -2.05 3.51 28.78
N GLY A 198 -3.32 3.50 28.38
CA GLY A 198 -4.40 4.21 29.06
C GLY A 198 -4.42 5.72 28.84
N GLY A 199 -3.57 6.25 27.96
CA GLY A 199 -3.54 7.64 27.51
C GLY A 199 -3.94 7.78 26.04
N ASP A 200 -4.04 9.03 25.58
CA ASP A 200 -4.37 9.39 24.20
C ASP A 200 -3.28 10.33 23.63
N PRO A 201 -2.09 9.78 23.33
CA PRO A 201 -0.99 10.59 22.80
C PRO A 201 -1.30 11.18 21.41
N GLU A 202 -2.21 10.59 20.64
CA GLU A 202 -2.69 11.19 19.38
C GLU A 202 -3.35 12.54 19.64
N LYS A 203 -4.20 12.66 20.66
CA LYS A 203 -4.77 13.94 21.06
C LYS A 203 -3.70 14.97 21.36
N ASP A 204 -2.71 14.60 22.17
CA ASP A 204 -1.67 15.51 22.64
C ASP A 204 -0.77 15.94 21.49
N MET A 205 -0.37 14.98 20.63
CA MET A 205 0.38 15.24 19.40
C MET A 205 -0.39 16.17 18.47
N LEU A 206 -1.63 15.84 18.12
CA LEU A 206 -2.41 16.64 17.17
C LEU A 206 -2.78 18.00 17.74
N THR A 207 -3.02 18.11 19.05
CA THR A 207 -3.21 19.41 19.73
C THR A 207 -1.95 20.26 19.61
N HIS A 208 -0.76 19.69 19.81
CA HIS A 208 0.50 20.41 19.66
C HIS A 208 0.72 20.87 18.20
N LEU A 209 0.46 19.99 17.23
CA LEU A 209 0.68 20.28 15.81
C LEU A 209 -0.34 21.28 15.22
N PHE A 210 -1.60 21.21 15.64
CA PHE A 210 -2.70 22.00 15.06
C PHE A 210 -3.17 23.15 15.97
N GLY A 211 -2.61 23.26 17.18
CA GLY A 211 -3.03 24.17 18.24
C GLY A 211 -4.25 23.70 19.03
N SER A 212 -5.21 23.02 18.38
CA SER A 212 -6.36 22.38 19.03
C SER A 212 -6.99 21.32 18.15
N VAL A 213 -7.61 20.31 18.78
CA VAL A 213 -8.44 19.31 18.09
C VAL A 213 -9.79 19.13 18.79
N ARG A 214 -10.82 18.86 18.00
CA ARG A 214 -12.09 18.29 18.48
C ARG A 214 -11.85 16.86 18.95
N PRO A 215 -12.63 16.36 19.93
CA PRO A 215 -12.53 14.98 20.38
C PRO A 215 -12.70 13.99 19.23
N ALA A 216 -11.94 12.89 19.27
CA ALA A 216 -12.10 11.75 18.38
C ALA A 216 -13.57 11.26 18.32
N VAL A 217 -13.98 10.75 17.17
CA VAL A 217 -15.32 10.17 17.01
C VAL A 217 -15.48 8.94 17.91
N SER A 218 -16.60 8.84 18.62
CA SER A 218 -16.91 7.71 19.51
C SER A 218 -17.79 6.63 18.84
N GLY A 219 -17.99 6.72 17.53
CA GLY A 219 -18.86 5.87 16.74
C GLY A 219 -18.19 5.45 15.42
N PRO A 220 -18.95 4.88 14.48
CA PRO A 220 -18.39 4.45 13.19
C PRO A 220 -17.76 5.62 12.45
N LEU A 221 -16.59 5.35 11.88
CA LEU A 221 -15.90 6.26 10.96
C LEU A 221 -16.78 6.54 9.74
N THR A 222 -16.89 7.81 9.34
CA THR A 222 -17.70 8.24 8.19
C THR A 222 -16.90 8.31 6.88
N GLY A 223 -15.57 8.41 6.99
CA GLY A 223 -14.67 8.40 5.85
C GLY A 223 -14.49 7.03 5.20
N ARG A 224 -13.72 7.01 4.11
CA ARG A 224 -13.33 5.79 3.39
C ARG A 224 -11.83 5.58 3.43
N LEU A 225 -11.41 4.31 3.37
CA LEU A 225 -10.00 3.93 3.23
C LEU A 225 -9.71 3.55 1.77
N VAL A 226 -8.97 4.40 1.07
CA VAL A 226 -8.55 4.17 -0.32
C VAL A 226 -7.24 3.39 -0.33
N GLN A 227 -7.21 2.24 -0.99
CA GLN A 227 -5.99 1.50 -1.32
C GLN A 227 -5.53 1.88 -2.72
N PHE A 228 -4.33 2.44 -2.85
CA PHE A 228 -3.76 2.89 -4.12
C PHE A 228 -2.45 2.18 -4.45
N ASP A 229 -2.03 2.25 -5.72
CA ASP A 229 -0.77 1.66 -6.21
C ASP A 229 0.38 2.66 -6.02
N GLN A 230 1.32 2.35 -5.14
CA GLN A 230 2.49 3.19 -4.86
C GLN A 230 3.45 3.29 -6.04
N ASN A 231 3.44 2.32 -6.99
CA ASN A 231 4.29 2.37 -8.18
C ASN A 231 4.07 3.66 -8.99
N ALA A 232 2.87 4.23 -8.94
CA ALA A 232 2.54 5.48 -9.63
C ALA A 232 3.30 6.71 -9.09
N TYR A 233 3.83 6.63 -7.86
CA TYR A 233 4.45 7.77 -7.17
C TYR A 233 5.95 7.57 -6.94
N VAL A 234 6.46 6.36 -7.17
CA VAL A 234 7.85 5.98 -6.90
C VAL A 234 8.76 6.36 -8.07
N PRO A 235 9.94 6.95 -7.82
CA PRO A 235 10.96 7.16 -8.85
C PRO A 235 11.31 5.85 -9.57
N GLY A 236 11.21 5.85 -10.90
CA GLY A 236 11.45 4.65 -11.71
C GLY A 236 10.29 3.65 -11.74
N GLY A 237 9.14 3.96 -11.14
CA GLY A 237 7.90 3.21 -11.31
C GLY A 237 7.84 1.84 -10.62
N SER A 238 8.75 1.57 -9.68
CA SER A 238 8.79 0.30 -8.94
C SER A 238 9.00 0.52 -7.45
N ALA A 239 7.93 0.41 -6.67
CA ALA A 239 7.94 0.49 -5.21
C ALA A 239 8.84 -0.59 -4.59
N SER A 240 8.75 -1.82 -5.09
CA SER A 240 9.59 -2.92 -4.62
C SER A 240 11.09 -2.67 -4.81
N ALA A 241 11.49 -1.90 -5.85
CA ALA A 241 12.90 -1.57 -6.09
C ALA A 241 13.50 -0.66 -5.02
N ILE A 242 12.65 -0.04 -4.18
CA ILE A 242 13.06 0.86 -3.10
C ILE A 242 12.54 0.39 -1.75
N SER A 243 12.25 -0.90 -1.59
CA SER A 243 11.73 -1.50 -0.35
C SER A 243 10.39 -0.89 0.11
N MET A 244 9.55 -0.48 -0.83
CA MET A 244 8.15 -0.08 -0.57
C MET A 244 7.17 -1.13 -1.11
N GLY A 245 6.03 -1.30 -0.42
CA GLY A 245 4.95 -2.17 -0.89
C GLY A 245 4.30 -1.66 -2.17
N ASN A 246 3.58 -2.51 -2.91
CA ASN A 246 2.82 -2.02 -4.07
C ASN A 246 1.61 -1.20 -3.61
N GLU A 247 1.07 -1.52 -2.44
CA GLU A 247 -0.12 -0.91 -1.87
C GLU A 247 0.26 0.26 -0.95
N GLY A 248 -0.45 1.38 -1.08
CA GLY A 248 -0.49 2.46 -0.10
C GLY A 248 -1.93 2.72 0.29
N PHE A 249 -2.17 3.42 1.39
CA PHE A 249 -3.53 3.68 1.86
C PHE A 249 -3.76 5.13 2.22
N SER A 250 -4.98 5.64 2.04
CA SER A 250 -5.37 6.97 2.50
C SER A 250 -6.78 6.94 3.09
N TYR A 251 -6.89 7.34 4.35
CA TYR A 251 -8.18 7.59 4.99
C TYR A 251 -8.65 8.99 4.68
N ILE A 252 -9.80 9.11 4.01
CA ILE A 252 -10.40 10.37 3.59
C ILE A 252 -11.73 10.54 4.33
N PRO A 253 -11.82 11.49 5.29
CA PRO A 253 -13.08 11.83 5.94
C PRO A 253 -14.13 12.31 4.94
N GLN A 254 -15.41 12.07 5.24
CA GLN A 254 -16.52 12.51 4.40
C GLN A 254 -16.51 14.04 4.17
N SER A 255 -16.07 14.82 5.15
CA SER A 255 -15.98 16.28 5.03
C SER A 255 -14.96 16.73 3.98
N CYS A 256 -13.79 16.10 3.93
CA CYS A 256 -12.76 16.39 2.94
C CYS A 256 -13.20 15.94 1.53
N GLU A 257 -13.85 14.78 1.41
CA GLU A 257 -14.41 14.34 0.13
C GLU A 257 -15.53 15.27 -0.37
N ALA A 258 -16.27 15.92 0.55
CA ALA A 258 -17.27 16.93 0.22
C ALA A 258 -16.68 18.32 -0.12
N GLY A 259 -15.35 18.48 -0.14
CA GLY A 259 -14.67 19.71 -0.51
C GLY A 259 -14.43 20.70 0.63
N ALA A 260 -14.44 20.24 1.89
CA ALA A 260 -13.93 21.05 2.98
C ALA A 260 -12.41 21.23 2.86
N SER A 261 -11.91 22.40 3.28
CA SER A 261 -10.48 22.60 3.48
C SER A 261 -9.99 21.72 4.64
N CYS A 262 -8.96 20.95 4.37
CA CYS A 262 -8.46 19.89 5.23
C CYS A 262 -6.95 19.96 5.45
N ARG A 263 -6.47 19.27 6.47
CA ARG A 263 -5.05 19.00 6.70
C ARG A 263 -4.69 17.64 6.15
N LEU A 264 -3.42 17.40 5.87
CA LEU A 264 -2.89 16.08 5.55
C LEU A 264 -1.90 15.62 6.62
N MET A 265 -2.14 14.45 7.20
CA MET A 265 -1.21 13.75 8.08
C MET A 265 -0.62 12.55 7.34
N VAL A 266 0.69 12.52 7.14
CA VAL A 266 1.40 11.33 6.66
C VAL A 266 1.80 10.49 7.87
N ALA A 267 1.29 9.26 7.99
CA ALA A 267 1.55 8.38 9.13
C ALA A 267 2.40 7.17 8.72
N LEU A 268 3.59 7.08 9.30
CA LEU A 268 4.63 6.12 8.92
C LEU A 268 4.80 5.04 9.98
N HIS A 269 4.43 3.82 9.63
CA HIS A 269 4.62 2.65 10.47
C HIS A 269 6.12 2.34 10.73
N GLY A 270 6.41 1.57 11.78
CA GLY A 270 7.78 1.12 12.10
C GLY A 270 8.21 -0.14 11.35
N CYS A 271 9.42 -0.63 11.66
CA CYS A 271 9.86 -1.96 11.26
C CYS A 271 8.86 -3.03 11.75
N TYR A 272 8.68 -4.10 10.99
CA TYR A 272 7.71 -5.17 11.28
C TYR A 272 6.24 -4.72 11.41
N GLN A 273 5.90 -3.53 10.90
CA GLN A 273 4.53 -3.01 10.91
C GLN A 273 3.98 -2.73 9.50
N TYR A 274 4.65 -3.20 8.45
CA TYR A 274 4.14 -3.07 7.09
C TYR A 274 2.89 -3.92 6.87
N TYR A 275 2.01 -3.47 5.99
CA TYR A 275 0.72 -4.11 5.70
C TYR A 275 0.82 -5.61 5.41
N GLY A 276 1.82 -6.03 4.65
CA GLY A 276 2.04 -7.45 4.33
C GLY A 276 2.33 -8.37 5.53
N LEU A 277 2.63 -7.80 6.71
CA LEU A 277 2.89 -8.56 7.95
C LEU A 277 1.76 -8.43 8.97
N ILE A 278 1.27 -7.21 9.21
CA ILE A 278 0.28 -6.95 10.27
C ILE A 278 -1.12 -6.60 9.74
N GLY A 279 -1.33 -6.65 8.43
CA GLY A 279 -2.57 -6.24 7.80
C GLY A 279 -2.86 -4.75 8.04
N ASP A 280 -4.12 -4.43 8.30
CA ASP A 280 -4.61 -3.07 8.51
C ASP A 280 -4.42 -2.54 9.94
N LYS A 281 -3.81 -3.32 10.85
CA LYS A 281 -3.71 -3.00 12.28
C LYS A 281 -3.15 -1.61 12.57
N PHE A 282 -2.10 -1.16 11.85
CA PHE A 282 -1.58 0.20 12.05
C PHE A 282 -2.62 1.27 11.70
N MET A 283 -3.32 1.12 10.57
CA MET A 283 -4.37 2.06 10.15
C MET A 283 -5.59 2.00 11.08
N ALA A 284 -5.94 0.82 11.59
CA ALA A 284 -7.10 0.61 12.44
C ALA A 284 -6.85 0.98 13.92
N GLN A 285 -5.60 0.95 14.39
CA GLN A 285 -5.29 1.09 15.81
C GLN A 285 -4.38 2.28 16.12
N ALA A 286 -3.82 2.98 15.14
CA ALA A 286 -3.03 4.20 15.42
C ALA A 286 -3.88 5.36 15.98
N TYR A 287 -5.21 5.23 15.98
CA TYR A 287 -6.17 6.22 16.51
C TYR A 287 -6.17 7.58 15.79
N LEU A 288 -5.58 7.64 14.59
CA LEU A 288 -5.55 8.85 13.76
C LEU A 288 -6.82 9.03 12.95
N ASN A 289 -7.51 7.95 12.55
CA ASN A 289 -8.70 8.04 11.70
C ASN A 289 -9.89 8.65 12.47
N GLU A 290 -9.94 8.41 13.78
CA GLU A 290 -10.99 8.88 14.67
C GLU A 290 -10.89 10.40 14.90
N TYR A 291 -9.65 10.91 14.98
CA TYR A 291 -9.39 12.35 14.95
C TYR A 291 -9.59 12.93 13.56
N ALA A 292 -9.19 12.22 12.50
CA ALA A 292 -9.38 12.63 11.12
C ALA A 292 -10.84 12.94 10.80
N ASP A 293 -11.74 12.07 11.23
CA ASP A 293 -13.18 12.18 10.96
C ASP A 293 -13.84 13.42 11.58
N THR A 294 -13.25 13.94 12.66
CA THR A 294 -13.79 15.07 13.42
C THR A 294 -13.05 16.39 13.16
N ASN A 295 -11.86 16.33 12.54
CA ASN A 295 -10.94 17.47 12.45
C ASN A 295 -10.54 17.85 11.03
N ASN A 296 -11.28 17.41 10.00
CA ASN A 296 -10.95 17.70 8.59
C ASN A 296 -9.49 17.35 8.29
N MET A 297 -9.07 16.14 8.63
CA MET A 297 -7.70 15.69 8.41
C MET A 297 -7.73 14.41 7.59
N VAL A 298 -7.06 14.42 6.45
CA VAL A 298 -6.78 13.22 5.65
C VAL A 298 -5.58 12.52 6.27
N VAL A 299 -5.60 11.19 6.33
CA VAL A 299 -4.42 10.42 6.77
C VAL A 299 -3.88 9.59 5.61
N LEU A 300 -2.63 9.81 5.23
CA LEU A 300 -1.90 9.04 4.24
C LEU A 300 -1.01 8.01 4.96
N TYR A 301 -1.12 6.75 4.58
CA TYR A 301 -0.36 5.63 5.13
C TYR A 301 0.46 4.95 4.02
N PRO A 302 1.62 5.53 3.63
CA PRO A 302 2.56 4.86 2.76
C PRO A 302 3.02 3.54 3.40
N GLN A 303 3.38 2.54 2.59
CA GLN A 303 3.83 1.24 3.07
C GLN A 303 5.25 0.94 2.63
N ALA A 304 6.14 0.71 3.59
CA ALA A 304 7.40 0.02 3.33
C ALA A 304 7.13 -1.49 3.14
N THR A 305 8.12 -2.23 2.67
CA THR A 305 8.09 -3.70 2.63
C THR A 305 9.51 -4.25 2.75
N THR A 306 9.64 -5.56 2.87
CA THR A 306 10.95 -6.22 3.01
C THR A 306 11.77 -6.18 1.73
N ALA A 307 13.09 -6.01 1.89
CA ALA A 307 14.10 -6.23 0.86
C ALA A 307 15.26 -7.07 1.43
N SER A 308 16.21 -7.50 0.60
CA SER A 308 17.32 -8.36 1.03
C SER A 308 18.21 -7.72 2.11
N ASP A 309 18.44 -6.42 2.03
CA ASP A 309 19.20 -5.61 2.98
C ASP A 309 18.30 -4.87 3.99
N ASN A 310 16.98 -5.08 3.89
CA ASN A 310 15.97 -4.59 4.82
C ASN A 310 14.91 -5.68 5.09
N PRO A 311 15.28 -6.79 5.75
CA PRO A 311 14.38 -7.93 5.95
C PRO A 311 13.22 -7.65 6.92
N ARG A 312 13.22 -6.50 7.57
CA ARG A 312 12.21 -6.10 8.57
C ARG A 312 11.16 -5.15 8.00
N GLY A 313 11.30 -4.75 6.73
CA GLY A 313 10.40 -3.79 6.10
C GLY A 313 10.39 -2.43 6.79
N CYS A 314 11.56 -1.97 7.23
CA CYS A 314 11.74 -0.64 7.80
C CYS A 314 11.79 0.43 6.70
N TRP A 315 11.50 1.68 7.06
CA TRP A 315 11.82 2.82 6.19
C TRP A 315 13.34 3.05 6.07
N ASN A 316 13.77 3.71 5.00
CA ASN A 316 15.17 3.95 4.70
C ASN A 316 15.73 5.12 5.52
N TRP A 317 16.27 4.78 6.68
CA TRP A 317 16.96 5.72 7.55
C TRP A 317 18.45 5.43 7.74
N TRP A 318 19.01 4.48 6.97
CA TRP A 318 20.44 4.13 7.02
C TRP A 318 21.09 3.94 5.65
N GLY A 319 20.44 4.36 4.56
CA GLY A 319 21.00 4.34 3.22
C GLY A 319 21.04 2.95 2.55
N TYR A 320 20.12 2.05 2.91
CA TYR A 320 20.06 0.74 2.24
C TYR A 320 19.70 0.87 0.75
N GLY A 321 19.94 -0.21 0.00
CA GLY A 321 19.76 -0.23 -1.44
C GLY A 321 20.72 0.68 -2.20
N GLY A 322 21.84 1.08 -1.57
CA GLY A 322 22.83 2.00 -2.11
C GLY A 322 22.34 3.45 -2.24
N ASP A 323 21.28 3.82 -1.52
CA ASP A 323 20.71 5.16 -1.59
C ASP A 323 21.54 6.15 -0.76
N THR A 324 22.48 6.84 -1.40
CA THR A 324 23.32 7.85 -0.75
C THR A 324 22.57 9.12 -0.39
N HIS A 325 21.36 9.32 -0.94
CA HIS A 325 20.52 10.49 -0.72
C HIS A 325 19.33 10.19 0.22
N TYR A 326 19.35 9.07 0.96
CA TYR A 326 18.22 8.57 1.75
C TYR A 326 17.59 9.60 2.71
N ALA A 327 18.37 10.56 3.20
CA ALA A 327 17.92 11.62 4.10
C ALA A 327 17.66 12.97 3.39
N GLU A 328 17.90 13.07 2.09
CA GLU A 328 17.82 14.31 1.30
C GLU A 328 16.57 14.30 0.39
N LYS A 329 16.26 15.44 -0.24
CA LYS A 329 15.17 15.55 -1.25
C LYS A 329 15.24 14.48 -2.35
N GLY A 330 16.46 14.11 -2.75
CA GLY A 330 16.71 13.09 -3.77
C GLY A 330 16.55 11.64 -3.29
N GLY A 331 16.30 11.41 -1.99
CA GLY A 331 16.08 10.09 -1.42
C GLY A 331 14.84 9.43 -2.01
N ARG A 332 14.95 8.17 -2.41
CA ARG A 332 13.91 7.54 -3.24
C ARG A 332 12.57 7.38 -2.50
N GLN A 333 12.60 7.03 -1.22
CA GLN A 333 11.39 6.93 -0.39
C GLN A 333 10.82 8.30 -0.01
N LEU A 334 11.68 9.30 0.25
CA LEU A 334 11.27 10.69 0.49
C LEU A 334 10.53 11.23 -0.74
N THR A 335 11.12 11.09 -1.93
CA THR A 335 10.51 11.50 -3.19
C THR A 335 9.17 10.79 -3.41
N ALA A 336 9.10 9.48 -3.18
CA ALA A 336 7.87 8.72 -3.36
C ALA A 336 6.72 9.24 -2.48
N ILE A 337 7.01 9.49 -1.20
CA ILE A 337 6.02 10.00 -0.25
C ILE A 337 5.62 11.44 -0.60
N THR A 338 6.58 12.30 -0.94
CA THR A 338 6.31 13.68 -1.35
C THR A 338 5.47 13.73 -2.64
N ASN A 339 5.67 12.80 -3.58
CA ASN A 339 4.80 12.66 -4.76
C ASN A 339 3.37 12.24 -4.39
N MET A 340 3.18 11.38 -3.40
CA MET A 340 1.85 11.04 -2.88
C MET A 340 1.20 12.24 -2.19
N VAL A 341 1.98 13.03 -1.44
CA VAL A 341 1.52 14.28 -0.83
C VAL A 341 1.04 15.25 -1.90
N HIS A 342 1.85 15.53 -2.94
CA HIS A 342 1.45 16.40 -4.04
C HIS A 342 0.19 15.89 -4.75
N ALA A 343 0.05 14.58 -4.95
CA ALA A 343 -1.14 14.00 -5.57
C ALA A 343 -2.44 14.21 -4.77
N ILE A 344 -2.34 14.47 -3.46
CA ILE A 344 -3.47 14.77 -2.58
C ILE A 344 -3.63 16.29 -2.39
N ALA A 345 -2.53 16.99 -2.10
CA ALA A 345 -2.55 18.38 -1.64
C ALA A 345 -2.55 19.40 -2.77
N ASP A 346 -1.93 19.07 -3.90
CA ASP A 346 -1.96 19.94 -5.06
C ASP A 346 -3.24 19.62 -5.84
N ALA A 347 -4.29 20.41 -5.61
CA ALA A 347 -5.27 20.62 -6.65
C ALA A 347 -4.49 20.98 -7.91
N PRO A 348 -4.62 20.28 -9.05
CA PRO A 348 -3.70 20.40 -10.18
C PRO A 348 -3.52 21.87 -10.59
N THR A 349 -2.43 22.51 -10.14
CA THR A 349 -2.11 23.92 -10.44
C THR A 349 -1.40 24.06 -11.78
N THR A 350 -0.97 22.94 -12.35
CA THR A 350 -0.84 22.74 -13.79
C THR A 350 -2.07 21.95 -14.21
N PRO A 351 -2.82 22.31 -15.28
CA PRO A 351 -3.93 21.46 -15.70
C PRO A 351 -3.35 20.08 -16.02
N ALA A 352 -3.59 19.12 -15.12
CA ALA A 352 -3.40 17.71 -15.38
C ALA A 352 -4.09 17.49 -16.73
N LEU A 353 -3.33 16.98 -17.71
CA LEU A 353 -3.85 16.86 -19.06
C LEU A 353 -5.22 16.16 -19.00
N PRO A 354 -6.23 16.69 -19.72
CA PRO A 354 -7.57 16.16 -19.61
C PRO A 354 -7.57 14.68 -19.99
N ALA A 355 -8.50 13.95 -19.39
CA ALA A 355 -8.63 12.52 -19.66
C ALA A 355 -8.75 12.25 -21.17
N PRO A 356 -7.93 11.36 -21.75
CA PRO A 356 -8.10 10.93 -23.12
C PRO A 356 -9.54 10.46 -23.37
N THR A 357 -10.14 10.95 -24.46
CA THR A 357 -11.51 10.59 -24.85
C THR A 357 -11.49 9.58 -25.99
N GLY A 358 -12.63 8.95 -26.28
CA GLY A 358 -12.74 8.03 -27.42
C GLY A 358 -11.93 6.75 -27.28
N LEU A 359 -11.58 6.34 -26.06
CA LEU A 359 -10.96 5.04 -25.81
C LEU A 359 -11.91 3.94 -26.32
N THR A 360 -11.46 3.17 -27.31
CA THR A 360 -12.25 2.13 -27.98
C THR A 360 -11.38 0.92 -28.33
N VAL A 361 -12.02 -0.25 -28.43
CA VAL A 361 -11.39 -1.49 -28.90
C VAL A 361 -11.41 -1.52 -30.42
N THR A 362 -10.26 -1.72 -31.05
CA THR A 362 -10.13 -1.83 -32.51
C THR A 362 -9.95 -3.27 -32.99
N GLY A 363 -9.61 -4.21 -32.09
CA GLY A 363 -9.52 -5.63 -32.41
C GLY A 363 -9.26 -6.48 -31.18
N THR A 364 -9.68 -7.73 -31.25
CA THR A 364 -9.47 -8.75 -30.20
C THR A 364 -9.07 -10.06 -30.84
N THR A 365 -8.08 -10.73 -30.26
CA THR A 365 -7.73 -12.12 -30.59
C THR A 365 -7.85 -12.98 -29.34
N ALA A 366 -7.42 -14.24 -29.44
CA ALA A 366 -7.40 -15.14 -28.29
C ALA A 366 -6.36 -14.75 -27.23
N ASN A 367 -5.40 -13.90 -27.57
CA ASN A 367 -4.30 -13.51 -26.69
C ASN A 367 -3.89 -12.04 -26.79
N SER A 368 -4.70 -11.19 -27.44
CA SER A 368 -4.41 -9.77 -27.56
C SER A 368 -5.66 -8.91 -27.68
N ILE A 369 -5.55 -7.65 -27.26
CA ILE A 369 -6.57 -6.59 -27.38
C ILE A 369 -5.89 -5.34 -27.93
N SER A 370 -6.43 -4.78 -29.00
CA SER A 370 -5.98 -3.54 -29.63
C SER A 370 -6.90 -2.39 -29.24
N LEU A 371 -6.31 -1.26 -28.85
CA LEU A 371 -6.98 -0.06 -28.34
C LEU A 371 -6.58 1.17 -29.14
N THR A 372 -7.49 2.13 -29.25
CA THR A 372 -7.20 3.49 -29.74
C THR A 372 -7.96 4.53 -28.93
N TRP A 373 -7.47 5.77 -28.93
CA TRP A 373 -8.09 6.92 -28.27
C TRP A 373 -7.78 8.22 -29.04
N ASN A 374 -8.47 9.30 -28.68
CA ASN A 374 -8.23 10.62 -29.24
C ASN A 374 -6.98 11.27 -28.61
N PRO A 375 -6.16 11.99 -29.39
CA PRO A 375 -5.03 12.72 -28.84
C PRO A 375 -5.48 13.83 -27.88
N VAL A 376 -4.69 14.04 -26.83
CA VAL A 376 -4.84 15.11 -25.85
C VAL A 376 -3.83 16.21 -26.16
N ALA A 377 -4.31 17.45 -26.29
CA ALA A 377 -3.45 18.61 -26.50
C ALA A 377 -2.49 18.79 -25.30
N GLY A 378 -1.20 18.94 -25.58
CA GLY A 378 -0.16 19.04 -24.54
C GLY A 378 0.44 17.70 -24.10
N ALA A 379 -0.09 16.57 -24.59
CA ALA A 379 0.48 15.26 -24.32
C ALA A 379 1.80 15.03 -25.10
N ALA A 380 2.86 14.72 -24.37
CA ALA A 380 4.10 14.20 -24.91
C ALA A 380 4.02 12.69 -25.16
N SER A 381 3.28 11.98 -24.29
CA SER A 381 3.10 10.53 -24.38
C SER A 381 1.83 10.06 -23.65
N TYR A 382 1.59 8.75 -23.62
CA TYR A 382 0.44 8.11 -22.97
C TYR A 382 0.84 6.87 -22.19
N ASN A 383 0.17 6.66 -21.05
CA ASN A 383 0.22 5.43 -20.27
C ASN A 383 -1.13 4.71 -20.33
N ILE A 384 -1.07 3.39 -20.50
CA ILE A 384 -2.20 2.50 -20.65
C ILE A 384 -2.22 1.63 -19.40
N TYR A 385 -3.39 1.49 -18.80
CA TYR A 385 -3.56 0.70 -17.59
C TYR A 385 -4.52 -0.45 -17.87
N ARG A 386 -4.12 -1.67 -17.50
CA ARG A 386 -4.94 -2.88 -17.50
C ARG A 386 -5.22 -3.27 -16.06
N ASP A 387 -6.49 -3.36 -15.69
CA ASP A 387 -6.98 -3.72 -14.34
C ASP A 387 -6.34 -2.87 -13.23
N GLY A 388 -6.04 -1.62 -13.54
CA GLY A 388 -5.47 -0.62 -12.64
C GLY A 388 -3.94 -0.43 -12.76
N SER A 389 -3.21 -1.43 -13.24
CA SER A 389 -1.74 -1.43 -13.38
C SER A 389 -1.28 -1.04 -14.79
N THR A 390 -0.11 -0.42 -14.93
CA THR A 390 0.44 -0.04 -16.24
C THR A 390 0.70 -1.27 -17.13
N ALA A 391 0.14 -1.27 -18.34
CA ALA A 391 0.30 -2.33 -19.33
C ALA A 391 1.48 -2.07 -20.27
N ASN A 392 1.73 -0.81 -20.63
CA ASN A 392 2.89 -0.43 -21.44
C ASN A 392 4.14 -0.29 -20.56
N THR A 393 5.28 -0.78 -21.06
CA THR A 393 6.59 -0.68 -20.37
C THR A 393 7.24 0.69 -20.53
N THR A 394 6.95 1.39 -21.64
CA THR A 394 7.40 2.76 -21.89
C THR A 394 6.21 3.63 -22.33
N PRO A 395 6.16 4.92 -21.96
CA PRO A 395 5.12 5.83 -22.41
C PRO A 395 5.05 5.89 -23.94
N LEU A 396 3.84 5.81 -24.50
CA LEU A 396 3.62 5.74 -25.94
C LEU A 396 3.49 7.14 -26.53
N SER A 397 4.14 7.40 -27.66
CA SER A 397 3.90 8.63 -28.45
C SER A 397 2.68 8.52 -29.37
N SER A 398 2.22 7.30 -29.65
CA SER A 398 1.03 7.03 -30.47
C SER A 398 -0.25 6.97 -29.65
N THR A 399 -1.40 7.22 -30.30
CA THR A 399 -2.74 7.07 -29.70
C THR A 399 -3.37 5.70 -29.96
N ALA A 400 -2.52 4.67 -29.98
CA ALA A 400 -2.90 3.29 -30.19
C ALA A 400 -1.95 2.37 -29.40
N TYR A 401 -2.49 1.25 -28.92
CA TYR A 401 -1.75 0.24 -28.18
C TYR A 401 -2.29 -1.16 -28.46
N SER A 402 -1.40 -2.15 -28.56
CA SER A 402 -1.75 -3.56 -28.68
C SER A 402 -1.24 -4.30 -27.46
N ASP A 403 -2.15 -4.69 -26.59
CA ASP A 403 -1.85 -5.50 -25.41
C ASP A 403 -1.83 -6.97 -25.81
N SER A 404 -0.73 -7.68 -25.54
CA SER A 404 -0.50 -9.05 -26.00
C SER A 404 -0.09 -9.96 -24.84
N GLY A 405 -0.21 -11.28 -25.04
CA GLY A 405 0.06 -12.25 -23.98
C GLY A 405 -1.09 -12.40 -22.99
N LEU A 406 -2.30 -12.00 -23.39
CA LEU A 406 -3.50 -12.09 -22.58
C LEU A 406 -4.03 -13.52 -22.53
N ALA A 407 -4.68 -13.89 -21.41
CA ALA A 407 -5.45 -15.12 -21.33
C ALA A 407 -6.69 -15.05 -22.24
N SER A 408 -7.02 -16.18 -22.87
CA SER A 408 -8.18 -16.34 -23.76
C SER A 408 -9.51 -16.28 -23.00
N GLY A 409 -10.57 -15.76 -23.65
CA GLY A 409 -11.91 -15.67 -23.08
C GLY A 409 -11.99 -14.84 -21.80
N THR A 410 -11.02 -13.96 -21.55
CA THR A 410 -10.87 -13.21 -20.29
C THR A 410 -11.18 -11.75 -20.54
N SER A 411 -11.93 -11.13 -19.61
CA SER A 411 -12.26 -9.71 -19.66
C SER A 411 -11.24 -8.90 -18.88
N TYR A 412 -10.84 -7.77 -19.45
CA TYR A 412 -9.88 -6.82 -18.88
C TYR A 412 -10.46 -5.42 -18.91
N ALA A 413 -10.18 -4.61 -17.89
CA ALA A 413 -10.57 -3.20 -17.83
C ALA A 413 -9.39 -2.30 -18.21
N TYR A 414 -9.59 -1.42 -19.19
CA TYR A 414 -8.58 -0.51 -19.70
C TYR A 414 -8.89 0.95 -19.39
N THR A 415 -7.86 1.70 -19.04
CA THR A 415 -7.89 3.18 -19.01
C THR A 415 -6.62 3.73 -19.63
N VAL A 416 -6.67 4.97 -20.12
CA VAL A 416 -5.50 5.67 -20.69
C VAL A 416 -5.34 7.02 -20.01
N ALA A 417 -4.10 7.42 -19.72
CA ALA A 417 -3.76 8.77 -19.28
C ALA A 417 -2.75 9.40 -20.24
N ALA A 418 -2.91 10.69 -20.50
CA ALA A 418 -1.90 11.49 -21.18
C ALA A 418 -0.77 11.85 -20.21
N VAL A 419 0.44 12.05 -20.72
CA VAL A 419 1.63 12.45 -19.97
C VAL A 419 2.21 13.68 -20.65
N ASP A 420 2.49 14.74 -19.90
CA ASP A 420 3.03 15.98 -20.45
C ASP A 420 4.55 15.93 -20.72
N ASN A 421 5.11 17.03 -21.22
CA ASN A 421 6.53 17.14 -21.55
C ASN A 421 7.47 17.09 -20.32
N SER A 422 6.93 17.29 -19.11
CA SER A 422 7.66 17.18 -17.84
C SER A 422 7.56 15.79 -17.21
N GLY A 423 6.80 14.87 -17.82
CA GLY A 423 6.59 13.51 -17.32
C GLY A 423 5.42 13.39 -16.34
N VAL A 424 4.63 14.45 -16.15
CA VAL A 424 3.46 14.43 -15.24
C VAL A 424 2.30 13.72 -15.93
N VAL A 425 1.68 12.76 -15.22
CA VAL A 425 0.55 11.97 -15.73
C VAL A 425 -0.77 12.72 -15.44
N GLY A 426 -1.58 12.90 -16.48
CA GLY A 426 -2.90 13.53 -16.41
C GLY A 426 -4.02 12.60 -15.94
N LEU A 427 -5.27 13.04 -16.11
CA LEU A 427 -6.44 12.26 -15.72
C LEU A 427 -6.58 10.99 -16.59
N ARG A 428 -7.10 9.91 -15.99
CA ARG A 428 -7.42 8.67 -16.71
C ARG A 428 -8.76 8.80 -17.42
N SER A 429 -8.87 8.19 -18.60
CA SER A 429 -10.14 8.02 -19.34
C SER A 429 -11.19 7.28 -18.51
N ALA A 430 -12.46 7.36 -18.94
CA ALA A 430 -13.46 6.40 -18.49
C ALA A 430 -12.98 4.96 -18.77
N PRO A 431 -13.26 3.99 -17.88
CA PRO A 431 -12.85 2.61 -18.07
C PRO A 431 -13.58 1.97 -19.25
N LEU A 432 -12.83 1.19 -20.03
CA LEU A 432 -13.34 0.38 -21.14
C LEU A 432 -13.08 -1.09 -20.85
N THR A 433 -14.14 -1.90 -20.78
CA THR A 433 -14.01 -3.35 -20.67
C THR A 433 -13.88 -3.99 -22.05
N ALA A 434 -12.91 -4.88 -22.21
CA ALA A 434 -12.67 -5.63 -23.44
C ALA A 434 -12.38 -7.10 -23.12
N THR A 435 -12.88 -8.02 -23.95
CA THR A 435 -12.76 -9.47 -23.73
C THR A 435 -11.98 -10.10 -24.88
N THR A 436 -10.94 -10.88 -24.57
CA THR A 436 -10.25 -11.68 -25.60
C THR A 436 -11.19 -12.73 -26.18
N THR A 437 -11.00 -13.09 -27.45
CA THR A 437 -11.77 -14.18 -28.04
C THR A 437 -11.39 -15.50 -27.33
N THR A 438 -12.26 -16.49 -27.37
CA THR A 438 -11.87 -17.83 -26.92
C THR A 438 -10.89 -18.42 -27.92
N ALA A 439 -9.76 -18.93 -27.44
CA ALA A 439 -8.84 -19.71 -28.25
C ALA A 439 -9.55 -20.96 -28.77
N THR A 440 -9.81 -21.02 -30.07
CA THR A 440 -10.11 -22.28 -30.74
C THR A 440 -8.79 -23.01 -30.91
N THR A 441 -8.44 -23.88 -29.96
CA THR A 441 -7.33 -24.81 -30.17
C THR A 441 -7.79 -25.79 -31.25
N PRO A 442 -7.09 -25.92 -32.40
CA PRO A 442 -7.33 -27.06 -33.28
C PRO A 442 -7.13 -28.31 -32.45
N LEU A 443 -8.12 -29.19 -32.39
CA LEU A 443 -8.00 -30.43 -31.63
C LEU A 443 -6.90 -31.27 -32.29
N PRO A 444 -5.74 -31.51 -31.64
CA PRO A 444 -4.73 -32.39 -32.20
C PRO A 444 -5.34 -33.77 -32.41
N ASN A 445 -5.00 -34.46 -33.50
CA ASN A 445 -5.65 -35.72 -33.89
C ASN A 445 -7.16 -35.55 -34.10
N CYS A 446 -7.57 -34.52 -34.85
CA CYS A 446 -8.92 -34.33 -35.35
C CYS A 446 -8.92 -34.38 -36.87
N TRP A 447 -9.93 -35.03 -37.45
CA TRP A 447 -10.10 -35.16 -38.91
C TRP A 447 -11.51 -34.77 -39.34
N THR A 448 -11.61 -33.94 -40.36
CA THR A 448 -12.84 -33.63 -41.07
C THR A 448 -12.83 -34.31 -42.43
N THR A 449 -13.67 -35.31 -42.63
CA THR A 449 -13.82 -35.98 -43.94
C THR A 449 -15.18 -36.64 -44.06
N ASP A 450 -15.46 -37.22 -45.22
CA ASP A 450 -16.70 -37.95 -45.44
C ASP A 450 -16.75 -39.25 -44.62
N ASN A 451 -17.96 -39.73 -44.38
CA ASN A 451 -18.23 -40.85 -43.50
C ASN A 451 -17.70 -42.20 -44.05
N VAL A 452 -17.42 -42.31 -45.36
CA VAL A 452 -16.74 -43.47 -45.96
C VAL A 452 -15.24 -43.41 -45.69
N SER A 453 -14.62 -42.24 -45.88
CA SER A 453 -13.20 -42.01 -45.60
C SER A 453 -12.85 -42.20 -44.11
N HIS A 454 -13.75 -41.83 -43.19
CA HIS A 454 -13.59 -42.13 -41.77
C HIS A 454 -13.57 -43.64 -41.49
N ASN A 455 -14.41 -44.41 -42.18
CA ASN A 455 -14.49 -45.86 -41.99
C ASN A 455 -13.25 -46.57 -42.53
N LEU A 456 -12.81 -46.20 -43.74
CA LEU A 456 -11.59 -46.73 -44.36
C LEU A 456 -10.33 -46.46 -43.52
N ALA A 457 -10.30 -45.33 -42.82
CA ALA A 457 -9.20 -44.96 -41.94
C ALA A 457 -9.31 -45.54 -40.52
N GLY A 458 -10.27 -46.43 -40.25
CA GLY A 458 -10.45 -47.07 -38.95
C GLY A 458 -10.91 -46.13 -37.83
N ARG A 459 -11.58 -45.02 -38.18
CA ARG A 459 -12.13 -44.06 -37.21
C ARG A 459 -13.62 -44.27 -36.91
N SER A 460 -14.35 -44.89 -37.82
CA SER A 460 -15.79 -45.18 -37.70
C SER A 460 -16.13 -46.60 -38.18
N TYR A 461 -17.31 -47.10 -37.78
CA TYR A 461 -17.93 -48.31 -38.32
C TYR A 461 -19.34 -47.97 -38.82
N PHE A 462 -19.96 -48.87 -39.58
CA PHE A 462 -21.32 -48.65 -40.08
C PHE A 462 -22.21 -49.88 -39.83
N ILE A 463 -23.51 -49.62 -39.66
CA ILE A 463 -24.56 -50.64 -39.57
C ILE A 463 -25.68 -50.21 -40.51
N GLY A 464 -25.92 -50.97 -41.57
CA GLY A 464 -26.82 -50.55 -42.64
C GLY A 464 -26.28 -49.31 -43.36
N ASP A 465 -27.10 -48.26 -43.44
CA ASP A 465 -26.79 -46.98 -44.08
C ASP A 465 -26.27 -45.91 -43.10
N LYS A 466 -25.94 -46.28 -41.86
CA LYS A 466 -25.59 -45.35 -40.78
C LYS A 466 -24.16 -45.54 -40.30
N SER A 467 -23.40 -44.45 -40.20
CA SER A 467 -22.04 -44.42 -39.64
C SER A 467 -22.03 -44.03 -38.16
N TYR A 468 -21.12 -44.64 -37.41
CA TYR A 468 -20.91 -44.42 -35.98
C TYR A 468 -19.41 -44.35 -35.64
N ALA A 469 -19.02 -43.46 -34.74
CA ALA A 469 -17.63 -43.33 -34.31
C ALA A 469 -17.16 -44.58 -33.53
N ILE A 470 -15.98 -45.12 -33.85
CA ILE A 470 -15.42 -46.29 -33.13
C ILE A 470 -15.08 -45.87 -31.70
N GLY A 471 -15.43 -46.70 -30.71
CA GLY A 471 -15.21 -46.42 -29.29
C GLY A 471 -16.39 -45.73 -28.61
N THR A 472 -16.78 -44.54 -29.04
CA THR A 472 -17.93 -43.82 -28.43
C THR A 472 -19.29 -44.26 -28.96
N GLY A 473 -19.36 -44.82 -30.17
CA GLY A 473 -20.63 -45.22 -30.81
C GLY A 473 -21.51 -44.04 -31.23
N GLN A 474 -21.02 -42.80 -31.22
CA GLN A 474 -21.79 -41.62 -31.59
C GLN A 474 -22.19 -41.66 -33.07
N TYR A 475 -23.44 -41.34 -33.36
CA TYR A 475 -23.98 -41.32 -34.72
C TYR A 475 -23.39 -40.17 -35.54
N MET A 476 -22.88 -40.49 -36.73
CA MET A 476 -22.21 -39.57 -37.65
C MET A 476 -23.08 -39.16 -38.85
N GLY A 477 -24.29 -39.69 -38.96
CA GLY A 477 -25.12 -39.54 -40.17
C GLY A 477 -25.00 -40.73 -41.13
N PRO A 478 -25.48 -40.56 -42.38
CA PRO A 478 -25.46 -41.60 -43.40
C PRO A 478 -24.04 -42.05 -43.77
N HIS A 479 -23.85 -43.33 -44.11
CA HIS A 479 -22.60 -43.86 -44.62
C HIS A 479 -22.46 -43.54 -46.12
N THR A 480 -22.11 -42.29 -46.44
CA THR A 480 -21.92 -41.81 -47.81
C THR A 480 -20.67 -40.95 -47.94
N SER A 481 -20.17 -40.80 -49.17
CA SER A 481 -19.08 -39.88 -49.49
C SER A 481 -19.49 -38.40 -49.47
N THR A 482 -20.77 -38.11 -49.22
CA THR A 482 -21.34 -36.75 -49.15
C THR A 482 -21.63 -36.30 -47.71
N ALA A 483 -21.80 -37.23 -46.77
CA ALA A 483 -21.99 -36.91 -45.36
C ALA A 483 -20.63 -36.70 -44.70
N VAL A 484 -20.36 -35.48 -44.23
CA VAL A 484 -19.08 -35.08 -43.60
C VAL A 484 -19.25 -35.00 -42.09
N SER A 485 -18.27 -35.53 -41.36
CA SER A 485 -18.18 -35.44 -39.90
C SER A 485 -16.80 -34.97 -39.46
N ASN A 486 -16.70 -34.48 -38.22
CA ASN A 486 -15.42 -34.23 -37.57
C ASN A 486 -15.22 -35.29 -36.47
N LEU A 487 -14.11 -36.03 -36.50
CA LEU A 487 -13.76 -36.99 -35.45
C LEU A 487 -12.46 -36.61 -34.74
N HIS A 488 -12.49 -36.57 -33.40
CA HIS A 488 -11.31 -36.40 -32.53
C HIS A 488 -10.93 -37.71 -31.83
N LEU A 489 -9.64 -38.03 -31.77
CA LEU A 489 -9.12 -39.20 -31.07
C LEU A 489 -9.03 -38.93 -29.56
N ARG A 490 -9.95 -39.48 -28.76
CA ARG A 490 -9.94 -39.36 -27.29
C ARG A 490 -8.84 -40.20 -26.64
N SER A 491 -8.64 -41.40 -27.16
CA SER A 491 -7.64 -42.39 -26.70
C SER A 491 -7.39 -43.38 -27.83
N PRO A 492 -6.30 -44.18 -27.82
CA PRO A 492 -6.05 -45.17 -28.87
C PRO A 492 -7.28 -46.04 -29.16
N GLY A 493 -7.79 -45.96 -30.39
CA GLY A 493 -8.99 -46.70 -30.82
C GLY A 493 -10.34 -46.16 -30.34
N SER A 494 -10.42 -44.97 -29.75
CA SER A 494 -11.68 -44.34 -29.34
C SER A 494 -11.83 -42.92 -29.90
N TRP A 495 -12.89 -42.71 -30.66
CA TRP A 495 -13.17 -41.54 -31.46
C TRP A 495 -14.48 -40.89 -31.05
N GLU A 496 -14.53 -39.57 -31.04
CA GLU A 496 -15.74 -38.80 -30.75
C GLU A 496 -16.09 -37.84 -31.89
N VAL A 497 -17.39 -37.59 -32.08
CA VAL A 497 -17.92 -36.57 -32.99
C VAL A 497 -17.82 -35.20 -32.31
N VAL A 498 -17.14 -34.27 -32.97
CA VAL A 498 -16.96 -32.88 -32.49
C VAL A 498 -17.57 -31.88 -33.47
N PRO A 499 -17.96 -30.68 -33.02
CA PRO A 499 -18.53 -29.67 -33.91
C PRO A 499 -17.51 -29.09 -34.91
N HIS A 500 -16.21 -29.09 -34.57
CA HIS A 500 -15.14 -28.59 -35.43
C HIS A 500 -13.81 -29.30 -35.10
N CYS A 501 -13.03 -29.59 -36.14
CA CYS A 501 -11.58 -29.66 -36.08
C CYS A 501 -11.03 -28.26 -36.46
#